data_AF-O66526-F1
#
_entry.id   AF-O66526-F1
#
_cell.length_a   1.000
_cell.length_b   1.000
_cell.length_c   1.000
_cell.angle_alpha   90.00
_cell.angle_beta   90.00
_cell.angle_gamma   90.00
#
_symmetry.space_group_name_H-M   'P 1'
#
loop_
_entity.id
_entity.type
_entity.pdbx_description
1 polymer ?
#
loop_
_entity_poly.entity_id
_entity_poly.type
_entity_poly.pdbx_seq_one_letter_code
_entity_poly.pdbx_strand_id
1 'polypeptide(L)'
;MNVKEGVKELILSYGKNLAELEPINTKLIEYKLKLKAQIIKTLSLDVDKSTKEEMFKDMLEGVNEAVAEIAKEMDTQNERMIERYMLFFESTSEVLKEFMEGDYIEDKHELSQTLGKISKILEKLRLDLKEKQKGILKFIRRLIFRT
;
A
#
# COMPACT_ATOMS: atom_id res chain seq x y z
N MET A 1 -18.43 4.19 14.18
CA MET A 1 -17.28 3.44 13.63
C MET A 1 -16.15 4.43 13.47
N ASN A 2 -15.02 4.21 14.14
CA ASN A 2 -13.86 5.09 14.04
C ASN A 2 -13.30 5.00 12.60
N VAL A 3 -13.18 6.13 11.92
CA VAL A 3 -12.79 6.17 10.50
C VAL A 3 -11.36 5.64 10.30
N LYS A 4 -10.46 5.97 11.23
CA LYS A 4 -9.11 5.43 11.32
C LYS A 4 -9.13 3.90 11.33
N GLU A 5 -9.89 3.32 12.26
CA GLU A 5 -9.91 1.86 12.45
C GLU A 5 -10.54 1.15 11.26
N GLY A 6 -11.60 1.72 10.67
CA GLY A 6 -12.23 1.15 9.48
C GLY A 6 -11.32 1.09 8.24
N VAL A 7 -10.46 2.09 8.05
CA VAL A 7 -9.45 2.09 6.98
C VAL A 7 -8.32 1.13 7.29
N LYS A 8 -7.83 1.14 8.54
CA LYS A 8 -6.77 0.25 9.01
C LYS A 8 -7.17 -1.22 8.83
N GLU A 9 -8.34 -1.62 9.33
CA GLU A 9 -8.88 -2.97 9.21
C GLU A 9 -9.02 -3.40 7.74
N LEU A 10 -9.52 -2.51 6.87
CA LEU A 10 -9.60 -2.79 5.44
C LEU A 10 -8.22 -3.12 4.88
N ILE A 11 -7.22 -2.27 5.10
CA ILE A 11 -5.87 -2.45 4.56
C ILE A 11 -5.23 -3.72 5.12
N LEU A 12 -5.35 -3.98 6.42
CA LEU A 12 -4.83 -5.19 7.05
C LEU A 12 -5.50 -6.46 6.50
N SER A 13 -6.81 -6.44 6.27
CA SER A 13 -7.56 -7.59 5.76
C SER A 13 -7.08 -8.06 4.38
N TYR A 14 -6.58 -7.15 3.55
CA TYR A 14 -5.98 -7.50 2.26
C TYR A 14 -4.48 -7.78 2.40
N GLY A 15 -3.75 -6.92 3.10
CA GLY A 15 -2.28 -6.99 3.20
C GLY A 15 -1.76 -8.23 3.92
N LYS A 16 -2.42 -8.67 5.01
CA LYS A 16 -2.01 -9.87 5.76
C LYS A 16 -2.35 -11.17 5.03
N ASN A 17 -3.35 -11.15 4.15
CA ASN A 17 -3.84 -12.33 3.42
C ASN A 17 -3.35 -12.39 1.98
N LEU A 18 -2.33 -11.60 1.59
CA LEU A 18 -1.84 -11.52 0.21
C LEU A 18 -1.43 -12.87 -0.40
N ALA A 19 -0.98 -13.83 0.42
CA ALA A 19 -0.63 -15.16 -0.04
C ALA A 19 -1.86 -15.94 -0.58
N GLU A 20 -3.03 -15.69 0.00
CA GLU A 20 -4.27 -16.44 -0.25
C GLU A 20 -5.20 -15.73 -1.24
N LEU A 21 -4.92 -14.47 -1.57
CA LEU A 21 -5.73 -13.69 -2.52
C LEU A 21 -5.54 -14.18 -3.96
N GLU A 22 -6.55 -14.87 -4.47
CA GLU A 22 -6.63 -15.30 -5.88
C GLU A 22 -8.01 -15.00 -6.50
N PRO A 23 -8.07 -14.52 -7.75
CA PRO A 23 -6.97 -13.96 -8.54
C PRO A 23 -6.51 -12.61 -7.96
N ILE A 24 -5.21 -12.45 -7.72
CA ILE A 24 -4.70 -11.28 -6.99
C ILE A 24 -5.09 -9.94 -7.63
N ASN A 25 -5.01 -9.81 -8.95
CA ASN A 25 -5.34 -8.56 -9.66
C ASN A 25 -6.79 -8.15 -9.43
N THR A 26 -7.74 -9.11 -9.51
CA THR A 26 -9.15 -8.85 -9.24
C THR A 26 -9.36 -8.42 -7.78
N LYS A 27 -8.68 -9.07 -6.83
CA LYS A 27 -8.76 -8.72 -5.41
C LYS A 27 -8.16 -7.35 -5.11
N LEU A 28 -7.09 -6.95 -5.79
CA LEU A 28 -6.52 -5.62 -5.67
C LEU A 28 -7.42 -4.54 -6.28
N ILE A 29 -8.13 -4.82 -7.37
CA ILE A 29 -9.15 -3.90 -7.91
C ILE A 29 -10.28 -3.70 -6.88
N GLU A 30 -10.78 -4.79 -6.30
CA GLU A 30 -11.81 -4.74 -5.26
C GLU A 30 -11.34 -3.92 -4.04
N TYR A 31 -10.10 -4.14 -3.60
CA TYR A 31 -9.45 -3.37 -2.55
C TYR A 31 -9.40 -1.88 -2.88
N LYS A 32 -8.90 -1.50 -4.06
CA LYS A 32 -8.82 -0.10 -4.49
C LYS A 32 -10.19 0.58 -4.44
N LEU A 33 -11.22 -0.09 -4.96
CA LEU A 33 -12.58 0.43 -4.94
C LEU A 33 -13.11 0.62 -3.52
N LYS A 34 -12.89 -0.36 -2.63
CA LYS A 34 -13.31 -0.28 -1.22
C LYS A 34 -12.61 0.83 -0.47
N LEU A 35 -11.29 0.96 -0.63
CA LEU A 35 -10.50 2.00 0.02
C LEU A 35 -10.94 3.39 -0.47
N LYS A 36 -11.07 3.56 -1.79
CA LYS A 36 -11.56 4.79 -2.39
C LYS A 36 -12.96 5.16 -1.88
N ALA A 37 -13.87 4.18 -1.83
CA ALA A 37 -15.23 4.40 -1.33
C ALA A 37 -15.25 4.82 0.14
N GLN A 38 -14.40 4.24 1.00
CA GLN A 38 -14.28 4.66 2.39
C GLN A 38 -13.81 6.12 2.51
N ILE A 39 -12.76 6.49 1.77
CA ILE A 39 -12.22 7.86 1.80
C ILE A 39 -13.28 8.86 1.28
N ILE A 40 -13.91 8.58 0.14
CA ILE A 40 -14.97 9.43 -0.43
C ILE A 40 -16.14 9.57 0.55
N LYS A 41 -16.58 8.46 1.17
CA LYS A 41 -17.67 8.47 2.14
C LYS A 41 -17.38 9.45 3.28
N THR A 42 -16.15 9.44 3.80
CA THR A 42 -15.73 10.36 4.86
C THR A 42 -15.72 11.81 4.39
N LEU A 43 -15.15 12.08 3.22
CA LEU A 43 -15.06 13.45 2.67
C LEU A 43 -16.43 14.02 2.23
N SER A 44 -17.40 13.13 1.97
CA SER A 44 -18.76 13.50 1.55
C SER A 44 -19.73 13.75 2.71
N LEU A 45 -19.31 13.57 3.96
CA LEU A 45 -20.17 13.84 5.12
C LEU A 45 -20.59 15.32 5.16
N ASP A 46 -21.81 15.59 5.61
CA ASP A 46 -22.32 16.96 5.78
C ASP A 46 -21.87 17.52 7.12
N VAL A 47 -20.57 17.82 7.19
CA VAL A 47 -19.89 18.44 8.34
C VAL A 47 -19.03 19.59 7.83
N ASP A 48 -18.61 20.46 8.74
CA ASP A 48 -17.74 21.57 8.37
C ASP A 48 -16.39 21.08 7.84
N LYS A 49 -15.72 21.97 7.11
CA LYS A 49 -14.46 21.66 6.43
C LYS A 49 -13.34 21.23 7.39
N SER A 50 -13.23 21.86 8.55
CA SER A 50 -12.16 21.52 9.50
C SER A 50 -12.34 20.10 10.04
N THR A 51 -13.58 19.70 10.33
CA THR A 51 -13.91 18.33 10.70
C THR A 51 -13.57 17.34 9.57
N LYS A 52 -13.83 17.68 8.30
CA LYS A 52 -13.45 16.81 7.16
C LYS A 52 -11.94 16.61 7.06
N GLU A 53 -11.16 17.67 7.27
CA GLU A 53 -9.70 17.61 7.24
C GLU A 53 -9.15 16.75 8.37
N GLU A 54 -9.68 16.90 9.60
CA GLU A 54 -9.31 16.06 10.74
C GLU A 54 -9.65 14.59 10.49
N MET A 55 -10.87 14.29 10.05
CA MET A 55 -11.29 12.92 9.72
C MET A 55 -10.43 12.31 8.60
N PHE A 56 -9.96 13.12 7.65
CA PHE A 56 -9.02 12.65 6.65
C PHE A 56 -7.63 12.37 7.20
N LYS A 57 -7.12 13.23 8.09
CA LYS A 57 -5.84 13.00 8.78
C LYS A 57 -5.91 11.71 9.61
N ASP A 58 -7.01 11.46 10.32
CA ASP A 58 -7.26 10.22 11.06
C ASP A 58 -7.26 8.99 10.15
N MET A 59 -7.87 9.08 8.97
CA MET A 59 -7.80 8.01 7.96
C MET A 59 -6.37 7.72 7.53
N LEU A 60 -5.58 8.76 7.25
CA LEU A 60 -4.18 8.61 6.85
C LEU A 60 -3.32 8.05 7.98
N GLU A 61 -3.64 8.36 9.23
CA GLU A 61 -3.01 7.70 10.38
C GLU A 61 -3.30 6.20 10.36
N GLY A 62 -4.55 5.80 10.12
CA GLY A 62 -4.95 4.39 9.96
C GLY A 62 -4.22 3.69 8.81
N VAL A 63 -4.06 4.37 7.67
CA VAL A 63 -3.23 3.89 6.55
C VAL A 63 -1.78 3.68 7.00
N ASN A 64 -1.19 4.67 7.65
CA ASN A 64 0.20 4.61 8.10
C ASN A 64 0.44 3.47 9.08
N GLU A 65 -0.45 3.27 10.04
CA GLU A 65 -0.38 2.14 10.98
C GLU A 65 -0.46 0.80 10.26
N ALA A 66 -1.45 0.62 9.38
CA ALA A 66 -1.61 -0.63 8.63
C ALA A 66 -0.40 -0.92 7.73
N VAL A 67 0.09 0.09 7.02
CA VAL A 67 1.29 -0.02 6.16
C VAL A 67 2.52 -0.40 6.99
N ALA A 68 2.72 0.24 8.14
CA ALA A 68 3.84 -0.06 9.03
C ALA A 68 3.76 -1.47 9.62
N GLU A 69 2.56 -1.93 9.96
CA GLU A 69 2.32 -3.29 10.46
C GLU A 69 2.61 -4.34 9.40
N ILE A 70 2.05 -4.19 8.20
CA ILE A 70 2.31 -5.10 7.08
C ILE A 70 3.80 -5.13 6.75
N ALA A 71 4.45 -3.95 6.68
CA ALA A 71 5.87 -3.85 6.37
C ALA A 71 6.78 -4.59 7.36
N LYS A 72 6.37 -4.74 8.62
CA LYS A 72 7.11 -5.51 9.64
C LYS A 72 6.96 -7.02 9.45
N GLU A 73 5.82 -7.47 8.95
CA GLU A 73 5.47 -8.89 8.81
C GLU A 73 5.78 -9.46 7.42
N MET A 74 6.30 -8.66 6.48
CA MET A 74 6.53 -9.10 5.10
C MET A 74 7.55 -10.24 5.00
N ASP A 75 7.17 -11.29 4.27
CA ASP A 75 8.11 -12.28 3.78
C ASP A 75 8.88 -11.73 2.57
N THR A 76 10.09 -11.23 2.82
CA THR A 76 11.04 -10.79 1.78
C THR A 76 11.97 -11.92 1.32
N GLN A 77 11.74 -13.18 1.73
CA GLN A 77 12.51 -14.31 1.22
C GLN A 77 11.94 -14.87 -0.07
N ASN A 78 10.62 -14.78 -0.25
CA ASN A 78 9.90 -15.28 -1.42
C ASN A 78 9.70 -14.19 -2.49
N GLU A 79 10.27 -14.40 -3.69
CA GLU A 79 10.17 -13.48 -4.83
C GLU A 79 8.71 -13.18 -5.20
N ARG A 80 7.86 -14.20 -5.28
CA ARG A 80 6.43 -14.03 -5.57
C ARG A 80 5.76 -13.18 -4.49
N MET A 81 6.11 -13.34 -3.22
CA MET A 81 5.53 -12.50 -2.16
C MET A 81 6.00 -11.05 -2.25
N ILE A 82 7.27 -10.80 -2.57
CA ILE A 82 7.77 -9.44 -2.81
C ILE A 82 6.95 -8.75 -3.91
N GLU A 83 6.74 -9.43 -5.05
CA GLU A 83 5.92 -8.89 -6.14
C GLU A 83 4.49 -8.59 -5.68
N ARG A 84 3.88 -9.47 -4.88
CA ARG A 84 2.53 -9.26 -4.33
C ARG A 84 2.45 -8.07 -3.39
N TYR A 85 3.43 -7.91 -2.49
CA TYR A 85 3.53 -6.73 -1.62
C TYR A 85 3.70 -5.45 -2.44
N MET A 86 4.54 -5.48 -3.48
CA MET A 86 4.71 -4.35 -4.38
C MET A 86 3.39 -3.95 -5.04
N LEU A 87 2.66 -4.90 -5.64
CA LEU A 87 1.35 -4.64 -6.24
C LEU A 87 0.34 -4.06 -5.25
N PHE A 88 0.34 -4.57 -4.01
CA PHE A 88 -0.53 -4.09 -2.95
C PHE A 88 -0.22 -2.64 -2.51
N PHE A 89 1.05 -2.33 -2.27
CA PHE A 89 1.48 -0.98 -1.89
C PHE A 89 1.33 0.01 -3.04
N GLU A 90 1.57 -0.42 -4.29
CA GLU A 90 1.29 0.37 -5.49
C GLU A 90 -0.21 0.67 -5.58
N SER A 91 -1.08 -0.33 -5.41
CA SER A 91 -2.53 -0.15 -5.39
C SER A 91 -3.00 0.84 -4.31
N THR A 92 -2.39 0.77 -3.11
CA THR A 92 -2.67 1.72 -2.02
C THR A 92 -2.22 3.13 -2.39
N SER A 93 -1.02 3.26 -2.94
CA SER A 93 -0.45 4.54 -3.38
C SER A 93 -1.27 5.18 -4.52
N GLU A 94 -1.75 4.38 -5.48
CA GLU A 94 -2.61 4.84 -6.56
C GLU A 94 -3.88 5.51 -6.02
N VAL A 95 -4.60 4.84 -5.11
CA VAL A 95 -5.81 5.41 -4.51
C VAL A 95 -5.52 6.73 -3.81
N LEU A 96 -4.45 6.78 -3.00
CA LEU A 96 -4.08 8.00 -2.28
C LEU A 96 -3.66 9.16 -3.21
N LYS A 97 -3.00 8.86 -4.33
CA LYS A 97 -2.61 9.87 -5.33
C LYS A 97 -3.82 10.55 -5.97
N GLU A 98 -4.92 9.84 -6.18
CA GLU A 98 -6.14 10.46 -6.70
C GLU A 98 -6.65 11.60 -5.80
N PHE A 99 -6.43 11.51 -4.49
CA PHE A 99 -6.78 12.57 -3.53
C PHE A 99 -5.71 13.67 -3.42
N MET A 100 -4.48 13.44 -3.90
CA MET A 100 -3.48 14.49 -4.07
C MET A 100 -3.83 15.42 -5.24
N GLU A 101 -4.44 14.87 -6.29
CA GLU A 101 -4.77 15.62 -7.51
C GLU A 101 -6.08 16.39 -7.38
N GLY A 102 -7.02 15.91 -6.56
CA GLY A 102 -8.29 16.58 -6.32
C GLY A 102 -8.24 17.74 -5.32
N ASP A 103 -9.32 18.54 -5.31
CA ASP A 103 -9.53 19.66 -4.39
C ASP A 103 -10.37 19.26 -3.16
N TYR A 104 -10.39 17.97 -2.83
CA TYR A 104 -11.17 17.47 -1.69
C TYR A 104 -10.63 17.96 -0.34
N ILE A 105 -9.36 18.38 -0.29
CA ILE A 105 -8.59 18.66 0.93
C ILE A 105 -7.55 19.73 0.61
N GLU A 106 -7.45 20.75 1.45
CA GLU A 106 -6.46 21.81 1.26
C GLU A 106 -5.08 21.41 1.77
N ASP A 107 -5.02 20.88 2.99
CA ASP A 107 -3.76 20.41 3.58
C ASP A 107 -3.39 19.01 3.08
N LYS A 108 -2.49 18.99 2.10
CA LYS A 108 -1.94 17.76 1.49
C LYS A 108 -0.68 17.25 2.19
N HIS A 109 -0.28 17.83 3.32
CA HIS A 109 0.98 17.49 4.00
C HIS A 109 1.03 16.04 4.47
N GLU A 110 0.09 15.62 5.32
CA GLU A 110 -0.02 14.23 5.81
C GLU A 110 -0.16 13.21 4.68
N LEU A 111 -0.90 13.56 3.62
CA LEU A 111 -1.07 12.70 2.44
C LEU A 111 0.26 12.47 1.72
N SER A 112 1.00 13.56 1.49
CA SER A 112 2.34 13.52 0.90
C SER A 112 3.31 12.70 1.75
N GLN A 113 3.30 12.88 3.08
CA GLN A 113 4.12 12.07 3.98
C GLN A 113 3.78 10.58 3.91
N THR A 114 2.49 10.25 3.88
CA THR A 114 1.99 8.86 3.78
C THR A 114 2.44 8.21 2.47
N LEU A 115 2.29 8.93 1.35
CA LEU A 115 2.80 8.50 0.04
C LEU A 115 4.32 8.32 0.05
N GLY A 116 5.06 9.20 0.73
CA GLY A 116 6.50 9.09 0.88
C GLY A 116 6.93 7.83 1.63
N LYS A 117 6.21 7.47 2.71
CA LYS A 117 6.46 6.22 3.46
C LYS A 117 6.21 4.99 2.59
N ILE A 118 5.10 4.95 1.86
CA ILE A 118 4.79 3.85 0.93
C ILE A 118 5.85 3.74 -0.17
N SER A 119 6.29 4.88 -0.73
CA SER A 119 7.33 4.91 -1.77
C SER A 119 8.66 4.33 -1.29
N LYS A 120 9.08 4.66 -0.06
CA LYS A 120 10.29 4.07 0.55
C LYS A 120 10.19 2.55 0.72
N ILE A 121 9.01 2.04 1.08
CA ILE A 121 8.76 0.60 1.19
C ILE A 121 8.87 -0.06 -0.19
N LEU A 122 8.25 0.54 -1.21
CA LEU A 122 8.33 0.05 -2.59
C LEU A 122 9.77 0.04 -3.14
N GLU A 123 10.55 1.07 -2.84
CA GLU A 123 11.98 1.12 -3.21
C GLU A 123 12.77 0.00 -2.56
N LYS A 124 12.55 -0.25 -1.26
CA LYS A 124 13.17 -1.36 -0.55
C LYS A 124 12.81 -2.71 -1.19
N LEU A 125 11.53 -2.95 -1.45
CA LEU A 125 11.08 -4.20 -2.09
C LEU A 125 11.68 -4.40 -3.49
N ARG A 126 11.81 -3.32 -4.28
CA ARG A 126 12.48 -3.36 -5.59
C ARG A 126 13.95 -3.72 -5.49
N LEU A 127 14.65 -3.25 -4.45
CA LEU A 127 16.04 -3.61 -4.21
C LEU A 127 16.15 -5.09 -3.80
N ASP A 128 15.31 -5.53 -2.86
CA ASP A 128 15.26 -6.93 -2.39
C ASP A 128 15.00 -7.90 -3.57
N LEU A 129 14.08 -7.54 -4.47
CA LEU A 129 13.78 -8.30 -5.69
C LEU A 129 14.99 -8.37 -6.64
N LYS A 130 15.62 -7.22 -6.91
CA LYS A 130 16.80 -7.14 -7.79
C LYS A 130 17.98 -7.95 -7.24
N GLU A 131 18.20 -7.95 -5.94
CA GLU A 131 19.26 -8.72 -5.30
C GLU A 131 19.07 -10.22 -5.49
N LYS A 132 17.83 -10.71 -5.32
CA LYS A 132 17.49 -12.12 -5.54
C LYS A 132 17.71 -12.54 -6.99
N GLN A 133 17.23 -11.74 -7.94
CA GLN A 133 17.39 -12.03 -9.37
C GLN A 133 18.88 -12.05 -9.79
N LYS A 134 19.72 -11.13 -9.25
CA LYS A 134 21.17 -11.16 -9.47
C LYS A 134 21.82 -12.42 -8.91
N GLY A 135 21.39 -12.90 -7.74
CA GLY A 135 21.88 -14.14 -7.14
C GLY A 135 21.63 -15.36 -8.03
N ILE A 136 20.41 -15.46 -8.58
CA ILE A 136 20.00 -16.54 -9.49
C ILE A 136 20.82 -16.48 -10.79
N LEU A 137 20.96 -15.31 -11.41
CA LEU A 137 21.77 -15.16 -12.64
C LEU A 137 23.24 -15.54 -12.41
N LYS A 138 23.81 -15.19 -11.25
CA LYS A 138 25.19 -15.55 -10.88
C LYS A 138 25.35 -17.06 -10.61
N PHE A 139 24.29 -17.73 -10.18
CA PHE A 139 24.25 -19.19 -10.02
C PHE A 139 24.19 -19.89 -11.39
N ILE A 140 23.27 -19.49 -12.26
CA ILE A 140 23.14 -20.03 -13.63
C ILE A 140 24.44 -19.84 -14.42
N ARG A 141 25.04 -18.65 -14.37
CA ARG A 141 26.32 -18.38 -15.03
C ARG A 141 27.43 -19.30 -14.53
N ARG A 142 27.46 -19.66 -13.24
CA ARG A 142 28.43 -20.61 -12.68
C ARG A 142 28.19 -22.06 -13.10
N LEU A 143 26.97 -22.43 -13.48
CA LEU A 143 26.66 -23.77 -13.99
C LEU A 143 26.98 -23.92 -15.47
N ILE A 144 26.72 -22.88 -16.27
CA ILE A 144 26.90 -22.93 -17.74
C ILE A 144 28.36 -22.70 -18.14
N PHE A 145 29.08 -21.80 -17.46
CA PHE A 145 30.45 -21.39 -17.83
C PHE A 145 31.54 -22.05 -16.97
N ARG A 146 31.30 -23.29 -16.49
CA ARG A 146 32.26 -24.10 -15.71
C ARG A 146 32.94 -25.21 -16.52
N THR A 147 32.87 -25.15 -17.84
CA THR A 147 33.82 -25.77 -18.79
C THR A 147 34.82 -24.74 -19.26
#